data_AF-A0A2R9VM57-F1
#
_entry.id   AF-A0A2R9VM57-F1
#
_cell.length_a   1.000
_cell.length_b   1.000
_cell.length_c   1.000
_cell.angle_alpha   90.00
_cell.angle_beta   90.00
_cell.angle_gamma   90.00
#
_symmetry.space_group_name_H-M   'P 1'
#
loop_
_entity.id
_entity.type
_entity.pdbx_description
1 polymer ?
#
loop_
_entity_poly.entity_id
_entity_poly.type
_entity_poly.pdbx_seq_one_letter_code
_entity_poly.pdbx_strand_id
1 'polypeptide(L)'
;MMAYKFFIRELLGLAIVVSVVFGVLGVMLDLFALTALWEHQDAIAQIFFHESFYFIAFLIPPFFLWKIINRSDLVTAAQNYIALKLEAESR
;
A
#
# COMPACT_ATOMS: atom_id res chain seq x y z
N MET A 1 4.81 -2.57 -25.54
CA MET A 1 3.86 -1.72 -24.78
C MET A 1 3.14 -2.47 -23.64
N MET A 2 2.73 -3.74 -23.80
CA MET A 2 2.07 -4.50 -22.72
C MET A 2 2.93 -4.77 -21.48
N ALA A 3 4.22 -5.11 -21.64
CA ALA A 3 5.11 -5.42 -20.51
C ALA A 3 5.32 -4.26 -19.53
N TYR A 4 5.38 -3.02 -20.04
CA TYR A 4 5.51 -1.82 -19.23
C TYR A 4 4.27 -1.55 -18.37
N LYS A 5 3.07 -1.74 -18.94
CA LYS A 5 1.80 -1.65 -18.19
C LYS A 5 1.73 -2.72 -17.08
N PHE A 6 2.22 -3.92 -17.34
CA PHE A 6 2.29 -5.00 -16.36
C PHE A 6 3.25 -4.67 -15.20
N PHE A 7 4.46 -4.20 -15.51
CA PHE A 7 5.45 -3.82 -14.49
C PHE A 7 4.96 -2.66 -13.61
N ILE A 8 4.31 -1.65 -14.20
CA ILE A 8 3.69 -0.56 -13.43
C ILE A 8 2.65 -1.10 -12.46
N ARG A 9 1.83 -2.07 -12.89
CA ARG A 9 0.79 -2.65 -12.04
C ARG A 9 1.40 -3.40 -10.85
N GLU A 10 2.45 -4.18 -11.08
CA GLU A 10 3.15 -4.87 -9.97
C GLU A 10 3.83 -3.88 -9.02
N LEU A 11 4.50 -2.84 -9.54
CA LEU A 11 5.10 -1.80 -8.73
C LEU A 11 4.05 -1.05 -7.91
N LEU A 12 2.88 -0.77 -8.49
CA LEU A 12 1.74 -0.18 -7.79
C LEU A 12 1.21 -1.11 -6.70
N GLY A 13 1.06 -2.40 -6.99
CA GLY A 13 0.64 -3.41 -6.02
C GLY A 13 1.61 -3.50 -4.84
N LEU A 14 2.91 -3.53 -5.11
CA LEU A 14 3.95 -3.51 -4.09
C LEU A 14 3.89 -2.22 -3.26
N ALA A 15 3.75 -1.07 -3.92
CA ALA A 15 3.62 0.23 -3.25
C ALA A 15 2.41 0.26 -2.30
N ILE A 16 1.28 -0.33 -2.69
CA ILE A 16 0.09 -0.47 -1.83
C ILE A 16 0.41 -1.32 -0.61
N VAL A 17 1.03 -2.50 -0.79
CA VAL A 17 1.38 -3.40 0.32
C VAL A 17 2.30 -2.68 1.30
N VAL A 18 3.35 -2.02 0.80
CA VAL A 18 4.27 -1.22 1.63
C VAL A 18 3.48 -0.15 2.37
N SER A 19 2.65 0.63 1.70
CA SER A 19 1.84 1.68 2.33
C SER A 19 0.90 1.16 3.43
N VAL A 20 0.31 -0.02 3.24
CA VAL A 20 -0.54 -0.67 4.24
C VAL A 20 0.28 -1.11 5.46
N VAL A 21 1.47 -1.69 5.25
CA VAL A 21 2.37 -2.08 6.36
C VAL A 21 2.78 -0.85 7.16
N PHE A 22 3.16 0.24 6.49
CA PHE A 22 3.46 1.52 7.13
C PHE A 22 2.24 2.08 7.89
N GLY A 23 1.04 2.01 7.32
CA GLY A 23 -0.19 2.40 8.02
C GLY A 23 -0.45 1.60 9.29
N VAL A 24 -0.28 0.27 9.26
CA VAL A 24 -0.42 -0.60 10.44
C VAL A 24 0.62 -0.28 11.51
N LEU A 25 1.88 -0.02 11.11
CA LEU A 25 2.92 0.43 12.04
C LEU A 25 2.55 1.75 12.71
N GLY A 26 1.99 2.71 11.96
CA GLY A 26 1.47 3.96 12.52
C GLY A 26 0.42 3.74 13.60
N VAL A 27 -0.56 2.85 13.35
CA VAL A 27 -1.59 2.50 14.34
C VAL A 27 -0.99 1.82 15.57
N MET A 28 0.00 0.95 15.39
CA MET A 28 0.73 0.35 16.52
C MET A 28 1.44 1.40 17.37
N LEU A 29 2.10 2.38 16.73
CA LEU A 29 2.77 3.47 17.44
C LEU A 29 1.77 4.34 18.22
N ASP A 30 0.59 4.63 17.65
CA ASP A 30 -0.47 5.35 18.37
C ASP A 30 -0.97 4.58 19.60
N LEU A 31 -1.12 3.25 19.49
CA LEU A 31 -1.49 2.41 20.63
C LEU A 31 -0.41 2.42 21.71
N PHE A 32 0.87 2.34 21.32
CA PHE A 32 1.99 2.43 22.26
C PHE A 32 2.08 3.82 22.93
N ALA A 33 1.84 4.88 22.17
CA ALA A 33 1.81 6.24 22.69
C ALA A 33 0.68 6.41 23.72
N LEU A 34 -0.50 5.84 23.47
CA LEU A 34 -1.61 5.82 24.42
C LEU A 34 -1.24 5.08 25.71
N THR A 35 -0.59 3.92 25.61
CA THR A 35 -0.15 3.16 26.79
C THR A 35 0.92 3.90 27.57
N ALA A 36 1.86 4.58 26.90
CA ALA A 36 2.89 5.38 27.54
C ALA A 36 2.31 6.61 28.26
N LEU A 37 1.27 7.23 27.69
CA LEU A 37 0.50 8.29 28.35
C LEU A 37 -0.17 7.80 29.64
N TRP A 38 -0.69 6.56 29.64
CA TRP A 38 -1.27 5.96 30.84
C TRP A 38 -0.21 5.71 31.92
N GLU A 39 0.99 5.27 31.53
CA GLU A 39 2.12 5.10 32.46
C GLU A 39 2.79 6.43 32.89
N HIS A 40 2.24 7.59 32.52
CA HIS A 40 2.84 8.90 32.76
C HIS A 40 4.25 9.08 32.18
N GLN A 41 4.58 8.32 31.13
CA GLN A 41 5.84 8.45 30.39
C GLN A 41 5.68 9.45 29.25
N ASP A 42 5.45 10.72 29.60
CA ASP A 42 5.10 11.78 28.65
C ASP A 42 6.14 11.97 27.52
N ALA A 43 7.43 11.83 27.85
CA ALA A 43 8.51 11.94 26.87
C ALA A 43 8.45 10.83 25.81
N ILE A 44 8.11 9.61 26.23
CA ILE A 44 8.02 8.45 25.34
C ILE A 44 6.74 8.53 24.49
N ALA A 45 5.62 8.92 25.11
CA ALA A 45 4.37 9.12 24.42
C ALA A 45 4.46 10.20 23.32
N GLN A 46 5.15 11.31 23.61
CA GLN A 46 5.29 12.41 22.65
C GLN A 46 6.15 12.01 21.44
N ILE A 47 7.21 11.22 21.64
CA ILE A 47 8.05 10.71 20.56
C ILE A 47 7.23 9.77 19.66
N PHE A 48 6.49 8.83 20.26
CA PHE A 48 5.67 7.89 19.50
C PHE A 48 4.55 8.57 18.71
N PHE A 49 3.86 9.56 19.27
CA PHE A 49 2.87 10.35 18.55
C PHE A 49 3.47 11.20 17.42
N HIS A 50 4.67 11.74 17.62
CA HIS A 50 5.33 12.52 16.58
C HIS A 50 5.75 11.64 15.41
N GLU A 51 6.26 10.44 15.69
CA GLU A 51 6.63 9.48 14.64
C GLU A 51 5.41 8.89 13.93
N SER A 52 4.34 8.51 14.66
CA SER A 52 3.11 7.96 14.07
C SER A 52 2.45 8.93 13.09
N PHE A 53 2.55 10.25 13.34
CA PHE A 53 2.00 11.28 12.45
C PHE A 53 2.57 11.19 11.03
N TYR A 54 3.84 10.84 10.85
CA TYR A 54 4.44 10.66 9.52
C TYR A 54 3.87 9.44 8.79
N PHE A 55 3.43 8.41 9.50
CA PHE A 55 2.82 7.22 8.92
C PHE A 55 1.40 7.48 8.37
N ILE A 56 0.71 8.53 8.82
CA ILE A 56 -0.60 8.95 8.25
C ILE A 56 -0.46 9.32 6.77
N ALA A 57 0.67 9.90 6.36
CA ALA A 57 0.94 10.18 4.95
C ALA A 57 0.95 8.91 4.08
N PHE A 58 1.24 7.74 4.65
CA PHE A 58 1.21 6.44 3.97
C PHE A 58 -0.19 5.81 3.90
N LEU A 59 -1.22 6.40 4.49
CA LEU A 59 -2.62 5.97 4.29
C LEU A 59 -3.26 6.54 3.01
N ILE A 60 -2.71 7.64 2.48
CA ILE A 60 -3.21 8.32 1.27
C ILE A 60 -2.88 7.55 -0.03
N PRO A 61 -1.63 7.06 -0.25
CA PRO A 61 -1.25 6.31 -1.44
C PRO A 61 -2.14 5.09 -1.71
N PRO A 62 -2.46 4.19 -0.75
CA PRO A 62 -3.18 2.97 -1.06
C PRO A 62 -4.62 3.27 -1.51
N PHE A 63 -5.25 4.32 -0.96
CA PHE A 63 -6.60 4.73 -1.37
C PHE A 63 -6.64 5.29 -2.80
N PHE A 64 -5.65 6.12 -3.17
CA PHE A 64 -5.54 6.65 -4.54
C PHE A 64 -5.07 5.61 -5.55
N LEU A 65 -4.11 4.76 -5.17
CA LEU A 65 -3.54 3.73 -6.02
C LEU A 65 -4.57 2.62 -6.31
N TRP A 66 -5.42 2.26 -5.36
CA TRP A 66 -6.56 1.36 -5.60
C TRP A 66 -7.46 1.86 -6.73
N LYS A 67 -7.76 3.16 -6.74
CA LYS A 67 -8.57 3.81 -7.79
C LYS A 67 -7.87 3.82 -9.15
N ILE A 68 -6.54 3.83 -9.18
CA ILE A 68 -5.73 3.80 -10.40
C ILE A 68 -5.59 2.36 -10.94
N ILE A 69 -5.38 1.37 -10.08
CA ILE A 69 -5.35 -0.05 -10.48
C ILE A 69 -6.70 -0.50 -11.04
N ASN A 70 -7.81 -0.02 -10.46
CA ASN A 70 -9.15 -0.40 -10.89
C ASN A 70 -9.62 0.30 -12.19
N ARG A 71 -8.75 1.07 -12.87
CA ARG A 71 -9.06 1.56 -14.22
C ARG A 71 -9.09 0.38 -15.20
N SER A 72 -10.23 0.21 -15.85
CA SER A 72 -10.55 -0.86 -16.80
C SER A 72 -9.45 -1.16 -17.82
N ASP A 73 -8.73 -0.14 -18.30
CA ASP A 73 -7.66 -0.27 -19.30
C ASP A 73 -6.51 -1.19 -18.86
N LEU A 74 -6.14 -1.19 -17.57
CA LEU A 74 -5.08 -2.02 -17.01
C LEU A 74 -5.54 -3.46 -16.72
N VAL A 75 -6.82 -3.62 -16.34
CA VAL A 75 -7.44 -4.93 -16.11
C VAL A 75 -7.63 -5.67 -17.43
N THR A 76 -8.13 -4.98 -18.47
CA THR A 76 -8.29 -5.55 -19.81
C THR A 76 -6.93 -5.91 -20.43
N ALA A 77 -5.89 -5.11 -20.22
CA ALA A 77 -4.54 -5.43 -20.69
C ALA A 77 -3.96 -6.70 -20.05
N ALA A 78 -4.20 -6.91 -18.76
CA ALA A 78 -3.75 -8.12 -18.06
C ALA A 78 -4.55 -9.36 -18.47
N GLN A 79 -5.86 -9.24 -18.63
CA GLN A 79 -6.68 -10.35 -19.13
C GLN A 79 -6.30 -10.74 -20.55
N ASN A 80 -6.05 -9.76 -21.42
CA ASN A 80 -5.59 -10.04 -22.79
C ASN A 80 -4.22 -10.72 -22.81
N TYR A 81 -3.29 -10.34 -21.92
CA TYR A 81 -1.98 -11.02 -21.83
C TYR A 81 -2.10 -12.46 -21.35
N ILE A 82 -2.94 -12.71 -20.33
CA ILE A 82 -3.20 -14.07 -19.83
C ILE A 82 -3.87 -14.92 -20.91
N ALA A 83 -4.85 -14.38 -21.64
CA ALA A 83 -5.53 -15.06 -22.74
C ALA A 83 -4.56 -15.41 -23.88
N LEU A 84 -3.70 -14.47 -24.29
CA LEU A 84 -2.68 -14.71 -25.31
C LEU A 84 -1.66 -15.78 -24.89
N LYS A 85 -1.26 -15.80 -23.62
CA LYS A 85 -0.35 -16.82 -23.09
C LYS A 85 -1.01 -18.19 -23.09
N LEU A 86 -2.29 -18.26 -22.69
CA LEU A 86 -3.06 -19.51 -22.67
C LEU A 86 -3.28 -20.08 -24.08
N GLU A 87 -3.58 -19.22 -25.06
CA GLU A 87 -3.71 -19.63 -26.46
C GLU A 87 -2.39 -20.17 -27.03
N ALA A 88 -1.27 -19.52 -26.70
CA ALA A 88 0.06 -19.95 -27.12
C ALA A 88 0.50 -21.29 -26.50
N GLU A 89 -0.01 -21.62 -25.31
CA GLU A 89 0.27 -22.88 -24.60
C GLU A 89 -0.70 -24.01 -25.00
N SER A 90 -1.85 -23.66 -25.60
CA SER A 90 -2.86 -24.59 -26.12
C SER A 90 -2.62 -25.08 -27.56
N ARG A 91 -1.57 -24.57 -28.22
CA ARG A 91 -1.13 -24.96 -29.57
C ARG A 91 0.16 -25.78 -29.51
#